data_AF-A0A520IBW1-F1
#
_entry.id   AF-A0A520IBW1-F1
#
_cell.length_a   1.000
_cell.length_b   1.000
_cell.length_c   1.000
_cell.angle_alpha   90.00
_cell.angle_beta   90.00
_cell.angle_gamma   90.00
#
_symmetry.space_group_name_H-M   'P 1'
#
loop_
_entity.id
_entity.type
_entity.pdbx_description
1 polymer ?
#
loop_
_entity_poly.entity_id
_entity_poly.type
_entity_poly.pdbx_seq_one_letter_code
_entity_poly.pdbx_strand_id
1 'polypeptide(L)'
;TGTARSAPMSDEFGNPVHNPDALAARDQMLEHICALPPIKSALDALIEHFGTDMVAEVTGRSRRLVPTSDGRQKIETRSGRSSQVEAAAFMAGTKRVLVFSDAGGTGRSYHASLDAKNQQQRAHFLLEPGWRADRAIQGLGRTHRTHQATTPLFRPVTTDCKGELRFTSTIARRLDSLGALTRGQRQTGGQNLFDPADNLESEYAKDALLTWFALLDGGKLTSTTMDDFCSRTGLELHDNDGVLKEELPPIQRWLNRLLALPIGLQNLIFDEFLALVETRVAAAREAGTLDVGVETITADTATVLDDTLLRTDPLSGATSHLLTIEIARRKNPISLERILDLAKWQDDVALVVNARSGRVALRTRARSWMDDDGQPIARIELQRPCRREYLREADLLETAWDVVDRETFEAKWSAEVTEAAGQVDT
;
A
#
# COMPACT_ATOMS: atom_id res chain seq x y z
N THR A 1 -21.75 -33.49 35.92
CA THR A 1 -21.83 -32.33 35.00
C THR A 1 -21.96 -32.88 33.59
N GLY A 2 -23.20 -33.02 33.10
CA GLY A 2 -23.56 -33.75 31.87
C GLY A 2 -23.21 -33.03 30.56
N THR A 3 -22.04 -32.40 30.50
CA THR A 3 -21.58 -31.71 29.29
C THR A 3 -21.04 -32.75 28.32
N ALA A 4 -21.67 -32.90 27.15
CA ALA A 4 -21.19 -33.80 26.10
C ALA A 4 -19.75 -33.40 25.70
N ARG A 5 -18.87 -34.40 25.62
CA ARG A 5 -17.48 -34.22 25.19
C ARG A 5 -17.18 -35.22 24.08
N SER A 6 -16.57 -34.75 23.00
CA SER A 6 -16.02 -35.58 21.93
C SER A 6 -14.59 -35.97 22.29
N ALA A 7 -14.24 -37.23 22.07
CA ALA A 7 -12.89 -37.77 22.25
C ALA A 7 -12.45 -38.48 20.95
N PRO A 8 -11.14 -38.44 20.60
CA PRO A 8 -10.62 -39.21 19.47
C PRO A 8 -10.93 -40.70 19.64
N MET A 9 -11.49 -41.33 18.61
CA MET A 9 -11.75 -42.77 18.59
C MET A 9 -10.50 -43.50 18.10
N SER A 10 -10.15 -44.61 18.74
CA SER A 10 -9.07 -45.51 18.30
C SER A 10 -9.62 -46.91 18.06
N ASP A 11 -9.02 -47.64 17.11
CA ASP A 11 -9.34 -49.04 16.84
C ASP A 11 -8.74 -49.97 17.91
N GLU A 12 -8.96 -51.28 17.75
CA GLU A 12 -8.45 -52.33 18.64
C GLU A 12 -6.92 -52.44 18.71
N PHE A 13 -6.20 -51.79 17.78
CA PHE A 13 -4.74 -51.73 17.71
C PHE A 13 -4.18 -50.38 18.19
N GLY A 14 -5.06 -49.46 18.63
CA GLY A 14 -4.68 -48.12 19.07
C GLY A 14 -4.46 -47.11 17.95
N ASN A 15 -4.84 -47.42 16.70
CA ASN A 15 -4.77 -46.46 15.60
C ASN A 15 -5.98 -45.52 15.62
N PRO A 16 -5.84 -44.25 15.22
CA PRO A 16 -6.96 -43.32 15.14
C PRO A 16 -8.00 -43.78 14.08
N VAL A 17 -9.27 -43.83 14.48
CA VAL A 17 -10.39 -44.07 13.56
C VAL A 17 -10.73 -42.76 12.86
N HIS A 18 -10.51 -42.72 11.55
CA HIS A 18 -10.82 -41.57 10.73
C HIS A 18 -12.28 -41.57 10.28
N ASN A 19 -12.91 -40.39 10.24
CA ASN A 19 -14.24 -40.23 9.67
C ASN A 19 -14.18 -40.47 8.14
N PRO A 20 -14.89 -41.48 7.59
CA PRO A 20 -14.84 -41.81 6.18
C PRO A 20 -15.33 -40.68 5.27
N ASP A 21 -16.35 -39.93 5.70
CA ASP A 21 -16.89 -38.79 4.94
C ASP A 21 -15.86 -37.65 4.88
N ALA A 22 -15.12 -37.42 5.98
CA ALA A 22 -14.07 -36.41 6.03
C ALA A 22 -12.87 -36.78 5.15
N LEU A 23 -12.51 -38.08 5.08
CA LEU A 23 -11.48 -38.56 4.17
C LEU A 23 -11.91 -38.40 2.70
N ALA A 24 -13.15 -38.76 2.37
CA ALA A 24 -13.69 -38.59 1.02
C ALA A 24 -13.73 -37.10 0.61
N ALA A 25 -14.17 -36.21 1.50
CA ALA A 25 -14.18 -34.77 1.24
C ALA A 25 -12.75 -34.20 1.06
N ARG A 26 -11.78 -34.67 1.86
CA ARG A 26 -10.37 -34.33 1.67
C ARG A 26 -9.86 -34.77 0.31
N ASP A 27 -10.12 -36.01 -0.08
CA ASP A 27 -9.60 -36.59 -1.32
C ASP A 27 -10.20 -35.89 -2.55
N GLN A 28 -11.51 -35.60 -2.52
CA GLN A 28 -12.17 -34.80 -3.55
C GLN A 28 -11.59 -33.38 -3.65
N MET A 29 -11.31 -32.74 -2.52
CA MET A 29 -10.67 -31.42 -2.48
C MET A 29 -9.25 -31.47 -3.06
N LEU A 30 -8.46 -32.48 -2.72
CA LEU A 30 -7.12 -32.66 -3.27
C LEU A 30 -7.15 -32.89 -4.78
N GLU A 31 -8.09 -33.70 -5.28
CA GLU A 31 -8.27 -33.91 -6.72
C GLU A 31 -8.66 -32.61 -7.43
N HIS A 32 -9.59 -31.85 -6.86
CA HIS A 32 -9.97 -30.54 -7.40
C HIS A 32 -8.78 -29.58 -7.45
N ILE A 33 -8.02 -29.46 -6.36
CA ILE A 33 -6.81 -28.60 -6.30
C ILE A 33 -5.79 -29.03 -7.34
N CYS A 34 -5.58 -30.34 -7.53
CA CYS A 34 -4.65 -30.86 -8.54
C CYS A 34 -5.11 -30.60 -9.98
N ALA A 35 -6.42 -30.48 -10.20
CA ALA A 35 -7.00 -30.17 -11.51
C ALA A 35 -7.02 -28.67 -11.83
N LEU A 36 -6.82 -27.80 -10.84
CA LEU A 36 -6.72 -26.35 -11.07
C LEU A 36 -5.50 -26.02 -11.95
N PRO A 37 -5.62 -25.03 -12.84
CA PRO A 37 -4.49 -24.61 -13.66
C PRO A 37 -3.32 -24.16 -12.76
N PRO A 38 -2.07 -24.55 -13.08
CA PRO A 38 -0.93 -24.16 -12.27
C PRO A 38 -0.76 -22.65 -12.30
N ILE A 39 -0.76 -22.02 -11.12
CA ILE A 39 -0.45 -20.60 -10.97
C ILE A 39 1.07 -20.47 -11.03
N LYS A 40 1.58 -19.84 -12.09
CA LYS A 40 3.01 -19.59 -12.25
C LYS A 40 3.47 -18.62 -11.16
N SER A 41 4.60 -18.92 -10.51
CA SER A 41 5.22 -17.96 -9.62
C SER A 41 5.71 -16.74 -10.41
N ALA A 42 5.72 -15.55 -9.81
CA ALA A 42 6.20 -14.33 -10.46
C ALA A 42 7.63 -14.50 -10.98
N LEU A 43 8.49 -15.19 -10.22
CA LEU A 43 9.86 -15.48 -10.64
C LEU A 43 9.92 -16.40 -11.86
N ASP A 44 9.12 -17.48 -11.89
CA ASP A 44 9.11 -18.37 -13.05
C ASP A 44 8.56 -17.65 -14.30
N ALA A 45 7.53 -16.81 -14.13
CA ALA A 45 6.99 -15.98 -15.22
C ALA A 45 8.05 -15.01 -15.77
N LEU A 46 8.85 -14.37 -14.90
CA LEU A 46 9.95 -13.49 -15.32
C LEU A 46 11.05 -14.26 -16.06
N ILE A 47 11.43 -15.44 -15.57
CA ILE A 47 12.43 -16.29 -16.22
C ILE A 47 11.93 -16.80 -17.57
N GLU A 48 10.65 -17.18 -17.66
CA GLU A 48 10.03 -17.63 -18.90
C GLU A 48 9.99 -16.51 -19.95
N HIS A 49 9.62 -15.29 -19.54
CA HIS A 49 9.47 -14.16 -20.45
C HIS A 49 10.82 -13.58 -20.91
N PHE A 50 11.76 -13.35 -19.97
CA PHE A 50 13.03 -12.69 -20.28
C PHE A 50 14.19 -13.66 -20.55
N GLY A 51 14.05 -14.93 -20.16
CA GLY A 51 15.10 -15.92 -20.27
C GLY A 51 16.16 -15.81 -19.17
N THR A 52 16.87 -16.91 -18.95
CA THR A 52 17.94 -16.98 -17.96
C THR A 52 19.16 -16.13 -18.30
N ASP A 53 19.35 -15.74 -19.57
CA ASP A 53 20.46 -14.88 -19.98
C ASP A 53 20.27 -13.43 -19.55
N MET A 54 19.03 -12.98 -19.36
CA MET A 54 18.71 -11.61 -18.95
C MET A 54 18.44 -11.48 -17.45
N VAL A 55 17.93 -12.55 -16.82
CA VAL A 55 17.53 -12.58 -15.42
C VAL A 55 18.61 -13.19 -14.54
N ALA A 56 19.14 -12.36 -13.63
CA ALA A 56 19.99 -12.80 -12.54
C ALA A 56 19.12 -13.20 -11.34
N GLU A 57 19.25 -14.45 -10.90
CA GLU A 57 18.49 -14.98 -9.77
C GLU A 57 19.37 -15.13 -8.53
N VAL A 58 19.05 -14.39 -7.46
CA VAL A 58 19.72 -14.41 -6.16
C VAL A 58 18.72 -14.70 -5.05
N THR A 59 18.06 -15.85 -5.17
CA THR A 59 17.05 -16.36 -4.23
C THR A 59 17.57 -17.61 -3.49
N GLY A 60 16.84 -18.02 -2.44
CA GLY A 60 17.08 -19.28 -1.73
C GLY A 60 16.59 -20.55 -2.46
N ARG A 61 16.07 -20.46 -3.69
CA ARG A 61 15.59 -21.64 -4.44
C ARG A 61 16.77 -22.53 -4.83
N SER A 62 16.64 -23.83 -4.56
CA SER A 62 17.60 -24.86 -5.00
C SER A 62 17.30 -25.40 -6.39
N ARG A 63 16.09 -25.16 -6.93
CA ARG A 63 15.67 -25.60 -8.26
C ARG A 63 14.79 -24.54 -8.94
N ARG A 64 14.93 -24.42 -10.27
CA ARG A 64 14.09 -23.57 -11.12
C ARG A 64 13.64 -24.29 -12.38
N LEU A 65 12.54 -23.81 -12.96
CA LEU A 65 12.10 -24.20 -14.31
C LEU A 65 12.72 -23.25 -15.32
N VAL A 66 13.24 -23.79 -16.41
CA VAL A 66 13.86 -23.01 -17.49
C VAL A 66 13.23 -23.43 -18.81
N PRO A 67 12.71 -22.49 -19.62
CA PRO A 67 12.22 -22.80 -20.95
C PRO A 67 13.39 -23.25 -21.85
N THR A 68 13.16 -24.28 -22.64
CA THR A 68 14.09 -24.73 -23.68
C THR A 68 13.64 -24.21 -25.04
N SER A 69 14.57 -24.14 -25.99
CA SER A 69 14.30 -23.60 -27.34
C SER A 69 13.23 -24.36 -28.13
N ASP A 70 12.90 -25.58 -27.72
CA ASP A 70 11.85 -26.43 -28.27
C ASP A 70 10.48 -26.25 -27.58
N GLY A 71 10.34 -25.23 -26.72
CA GLY A 71 9.10 -24.92 -26.00
C GLY A 71 8.81 -25.83 -24.80
N ARG A 72 9.72 -26.75 -24.47
CA ARG A 72 9.62 -27.56 -23.24
C ARG A 72 10.19 -26.80 -22.04
N GLN A 73 10.04 -27.38 -20.86
CA GLN A 73 10.66 -26.88 -19.63
C GLN A 73 11.62 -27.93 -19.07
N LYS A 74 12.80 -27.47 -18.63
CA LYS A 74 13.75 -28.29 -17.89
C LYS A 74 13.89 -27.79 -16.46
N ILE A 75 14.14 -28.71 -15.53
CA ILE A 75 14.49 -28.36 -14.16
C ILE A 75 16.00 -28.16 -14.07
N GLU A 76 16.43 -27.00 -13.59
CA GLU A 76 17.82 -26.67 -13.33
C GLU A 76 18.07 -26.59 -11.81
N THR A 77 19.16 -27.21 -11.34
CA THR A 77 19.59 -27.14 -9.94
C THR A 77 20.48 -25.91 -9.72
N ARG A 78 20.24 -25.18 -8.62
CA ARG A 78 20.97 -23.98 -8.22
C ARG A 78 21.74 -24.23 -6.92
N SER A 79 22.91 -23.62 -6.81
CA SER A 79 23.76 -23.66 -5.60
C SER A 79 24.02 -22.24 -5.08
N GLY A 80 24.57 -22.12 -3.87
CA GLY A 80 25.00 -20.82 -3.35
C GLY A 80 26.07 -20.13 -4.22
N ARG A 81 26.87 -20.90 -4.96
CA ARG A 81 27.83 -20.37 -5.94
C ARG A 81 27.13 -19.77 -7.16
N SER A 82 26.01 -20.36 -7.59
CA SER A 82 25.19 -19.82 -8.69
C SER A 82 24.75 -18.38 -8.38
N SER A 83 24.28 -18.11 -7.16
CA SER A 83 23.89 -16.75 -6.73
C SER A 83 25.02 -15.72 -6.80
N GLN A 84 26.28 -16.11 -6.58
CA GLN A 84 27.43 -15.19 -6.70
C GLN A 84 27.71 -14.82 -8.15
N VAL A 85 27.68 -15.82 -9.04
CA VAL A 85 27.86 -15.62 -10.48
C VAL A 85 26.75 -14.74 -11.03
N GLU A 86 25.50 -14.99 -10.65
CA GLU A 86 24.33 -14.21 -11.05
C GLU A 86 24.42 -12.74 -10.61
N ALA A 87 24.80 -12.51 -9.35
CA ALA A 87 25.00 -11.15 -8.82
C ALA A 87 26.14 -10.42 -9.57
N ALA A 88 27.27 -11.08 -9.80
CA ALA A 88 28.38 -10.50 -10.54
C ALA A 88 28.00 -10.17 -11.99
N ALA A 89 27.23 -11.05 -12.65
CA ALA A 89 26.75 -10.85 -14.01
C ALA A 89 25.83 -9.63 -14.12
N PHE A 90 24.96 -9.40 -13.13
CA PHE A 90 24.14 -8.20 -13.04
C PHE A 90 24.98 -6.93 -12.82
N MET A 91 25.93 -6.96 -11.89
CA MET A 91 26.81 -5.80 -11.60
C MET A 91 27.78 -5.48 -12.75
N ALA A 92 28.13 -6.49 -13.57
CA ALA A 92 28.88 -6.31 -14.81
C ALA A 92 28.02 -5.80 -15.99
N GLY A 93 26.68 -5.81 -15.84
CA GLY A 93 25.73 -5.37 -16.87
C GLY A 93 25.44 -6.41 -17.95
N THR A 94 25.98 -7.63 -17.81
CA THR A 94 25.70 -8.75 -18.72
C THR A 94 24.27 -9.27 -18.55
N LYS A 95 23.72 -9.21 -17.33
CA LYS A 95 22.30 -9.44 -17.04
C LYS A 95 21.63 -8.13 -16.67
N ARG A 96 20.43 -7.91 -17.18
CA ARG A 96 19.69 -6.64 -17.05
C ARG A 96 18.69 -6.63 -15.91
N VAL A 97 18.17 -7.80 -15.53
CA VAL A 97 17.17 -7.97 -14.49
C VAL A 97 17.82 -8.72 -13.33
N LEU A 98 17.57 -8.29 -12.10
CA LEU A 98 17.97 -9.01 -10.88
C LEU A 98 16.73 -9.28 -10.04
N VAL A 99 16.53 -10.53 -9.67
CA VAL A 99 15.53 -10.93 -8.67
C VAL A 99 16.24 -11.49 -7.46
N PHE A 100 15.95 -10.96 -6.28
CA PHE A 100 16.55 -11.42 -5.03
C PHE A 100 15.50 -11.58 -3.94
N SER A 101 15.77 -12.47 -2.99
CA SER A 101 14.96 -12.67 -1.78
C SER A 101 15.82 -12.63 -0.52
N ASP A 102 15.19 -12.53 0.65
CA ASP A 102 15.88 -12.51 1.95
C ASP A 102 16.86 -13.67 2.12
N ALA A 103 16.48 -14.87 1.67
CA ALA A 103 17.29 -16.08 1.80
C ALA A 103 18.53 -16.09 0.89
N GLY A 104 18.56 -15.30 -0.20
CA GLY A 104 19.68 -15.27 -1.16
C GLY A 104 20.54 -14.01 -1.09
N GLY A 105 20.04 -12.92 -0.49
CA GLY A 105 20.62 -11.58 -0.54
C GLY A 105 21.48 -11.15 0.65
N THR A 106 21.72 -12.00 1.64
CA THR A 106 22.49 -11.62 2.84
C THR A 106 23.90 -11.14 2.47
N GLY A 107 24.26 -9.95 2.96
CA GLY A 107 25.59 -9.36 2.80
C GLY A 107 25.93 -8.73 1.43
N ARG A 108 25.02 -8.75 0.44
CA ARG A 108 25.32 -8.20 -0.92
C ARG A 108 24.72 -6.82 -1.16
N SER A 109 25.25 -6.13 -2.17
CA SER A 109 24.81 -4.80 -2.61
C SER A 109 24.64 -4.79 -4.12
N TYR A 110 23.52 -4.22 -4.59
CA TYR A 110 23.10 -4.20 -6.00
C TYR A 110 22.81 -2.79 -6.52
N HIS A 111 23.17 -1.76 -5.74
CA HIS A 111 23.06 -0.36 -6.13
C HIS A 111 23.91 -0.06 -7.37
N ALA A 112 23.65 1.08 -8.02
CA ALA A 112 24.46 1.58 -9.13
C ALA A 112 25.81 2.12 -8.62
N SER A 113 26.65 1.25 -8.05
CA SER A 113 27.95 1.62 -7.48
C SER A 113 28.85 2.28 -8.52
N LEU A 114 29.56 3.34 -8.13
CA LEU A 114 30.58 3.99 -8.96
C LEU A 114 31.75 3.04 -9.30
N ASP A 115 31.98 2.01 -8.49
CA ASP A 115 33.00 0.98 -8.73
C ASP A 115 32.54 -0.13 -9.69
N ALA A 116 31.23 -0.21 -9.97
CA ALA A 116 30.68 -1.24 -10.83
C ALA A 116 30.59 -0.77 -12.29
N LYS A 117 30.71 -1.71 -13.23
CA LYS A 117 30.51 -1.44 -14.66
C LYS A 117 29.07 -1.04 -14.97
N ASN A 118 28.09 -1.68 -14.33
CA ASN A 118 26.68 -1.37 -14.51
C ASN A 118 26.21 -0.25 -13.58
N GLN A 119 26.29 1.00 -14.04
CA GLN A 119 25.90 2.20 -13.29
C GLN A 119 24.50 2.72 -13.64
N GLN A 120 23.70 1.96 -14.39
CA GLN A 120 22.36 2.39 -14.82
C GLN A 120 21.41 2.58 -13.63
N GLN A 121 20.45 3.49 -13.75
CA GLN A 121 19.46 3.71 -12.70
C GLN A 121 18.69 2.42 -12.38
N ARG A 122 18.58 2.09 -11.09
CA ARG A 122 17.85 0.91 -10.63
C ARG A 122 16.37 1.23 -10.53
N ALA A 123 15.53 0.51 -11.27
CA ALA A 123 14.09 0.45 -11.01
C ALA A 123 13.81 -0.78 -10.13
N HIS A 124 13.63 -0.57 -8.83
CA HIS A 124 13.40 -1.63 -7.87
C HIS A 124 11.90 -1.86 -7.71
N PHE A 125 11.44 -3.01 -8.22
CA PHE A 125 10.08 -3.48 -8.03
C PHE A 125 9.97 -4.29 -6.75
N LEU A 126 9.11 -3.86 -5.81
CA LEU A 126 8.82 -4.60 -4.59
C LEU A 126 7.57 -5.44 -4.84
N LEU A 127 7.78 -6.71 -5.20
CA LEU A 127 6.72 -7.67 -5.54
C LEU A 127 6.06 -8.30 -4.31
N GLU A 128 6.88 -8.82 -3.38
CA GLU A 128 6.40 -9.49 -2.17
C GLU A 128 6.98 -8.78 -0.95
N PRO A 129 6.34 -7.69 -0.50
CA PRO A 129 6.68 -7.07 0.77
C PRO A 129 6.49 -8.07 1.92
N GLY A 130 7.58 -8.48 2.57
CA GLY A 130 7.48 -9.30 3.77
C GLY A 130 6.68 -8.60 4.88
N TRP A 131 5.98 -9.38 5.73
CA TRP A 131 5.18 -8.87 6.87
C TRP A 131 6.01 -8.04 7.88
N ARG A 132 7.32 -8.25 7.87
CA ARG A 132 8.31 -7.51 8.64
C ARG A 132 8.87 -6.37 7.82
N ALA A 133 8.36 -5.17 8.06
CA ALA A 133 8.84 -3.98 7.38
C ALA A 133 10.35 -3.73 7.60
N ASP A 134 10.96 -4.19 8.70
CA ASP A 134 12.41 -4.15 8.88
C ASP A 134 13.18 -5.00 7.84
N ARG A 135 12.63 -6.14 7.43
CA ARG A 135 13.21 -6.99 6.38
C ARG A 135 13.02 -6.38 4.99
N ALA A 136 11.84 -5.83 4.72
CA ALA A 136 11.58 -5.11 3.47
C ALA A 136 12.57 -3.94 3.30
N ILE A 137 12.79 -3.17 4.36
CA ILE A 137 13.78 -2.09 4.43
C ILE A 137 15.19 -2.59 4.13
N GLN A 138 15.60 -3.71 4.73
CA GLN A 138 16.90 -4.30 4.45
C GLN A 138 17.05 -4.69 2.98
N GLY A 139 15.96 -5.18 2.36
CA GLY A 139 15.89 -5.46 0.93
C GLY A 139 16.07 -4.21 0.06
N LEU A 140 15.35 -3.12 0.38
CA LEU A 140 15.46 -1.84 -0.33
C LEU A 140 16.86 -1.22 -0.18
N GLY A 141 17.48 -1.37 0.99
CA GLY A 141 18.87 -0.99 1.25
C GLY A 141 19.90 -1.80 0.44
N ARG A 142 19.51 -2.85 -0.29
CA ARG A 142 20.43 -3.55 -1.21
C ARG A 142 20.68 -2.73 -2.47
N THR A 143 19.70 -1.97 -2.93
CA THR A 143 19.80 -1.14 -4.14
C THR A 143 20.00 0.34 -3.85
N HIS A 144 19.86 0.76 -2.60
CA HIS A 144 20.11 2.12 -2.15
C HIS A 144 21.29 2.15 -1.16
N ARG A 145 22.43 2.71 -1.58
CA ARG A 145 23.64 2.82 -0.75
C ARG A 145 24.33 4.16 -1.01
N THR A 146 25.21 4.54 -0.08
CA THR A 146 26.21 5.56 -0.34
C THR A 146 27.11 5.12 -1.52
N HIS A 147 27.73 6.08 -2.20
CA HIS A 147 28.63 5.82 -3.34
C HIS A 147 27.96 5.22 -4.60
N GLN A 148 26.69 5.57 -4.83
CA GLN A 148 25.96 5.22 -6.05
C GLN A 148 26.00 6.36 -7.08
N ALA A 149 26.15 6.03 -8.36
CA ALA A 149 26.11 6.96 -9.48
C ALA A 149 24.71 7.60 -9.67
N THR A 150 23.66 6.85 -9.33
CA THR A 150 22.26 7.28 -9.48
C THR A 150 21.39 6.72 -8.37
N THR A 151 20.38 7.48 -7.95
CA THR A 151 19.37 7.04 -6.96
C THR A 151 18.38 6.05 -7.57
N PRO A 152 18.05 4.94 -6.87
CA PRO A 152 17.05 4.00 -7.35
C PRO A 152 15.65 4.62 -7.36
N LEU A 153 14.82 4.14 -8.28
CA LEU A 153 13.37 4.34 -8.27
C LEU A 153 12.73 3.13 -7.58
N PHE A 154 11.95 3.36 -6.53
CA PHE A 154 11.18 2.30 -5.87
C PHE A 154 9.78 2.24 -6.46
N ARG A 155 9.34 1.03 -6.82
CA ARG A 155 8.01 0.75 -7.36
C ARG A 155 7.39 -0.40 -6.57
N PRO A 156 6.63 -0.11 -5.50
CA PRO A 156 5.77 -1.13 -4.90
C PRO A 156 4.79 -1.63 -5.96
N VAL A 157 4.67 -2.95 -6.05
CA VAL A 157 3.72 -3.61 -6.95
C VAL A 157 2.66 -4.25 -6.08
N THR A 158 1.41 -3.87 -6.31
CA THR A 158 0.25 -4.43 -5.65
C THR A 158 -0.71 -4.93 -6.71
N THR A 159 -1.46 -5.98 -6.41
CA THR A 159 -2.59 -6.40 -7.22
C THR A 159 -3.83 -5.54 -6.93
N ASP A 160 -4.93 -5.83 -7.61
CA ASP A 160 -6.26 -5.29 -7.33
C ASP A 160 -6.93 -5.92 -6.09
N CYS A 161 -6.22 -6.82 -5.40
CA CYS A 161 -6.62 -7.35 -4.11
C CYS A 161 -6.32 -6.31 -3.02
N LYS A 162 -7.36 -5.65 -2.50
CA LYS A 162 -7.22 -4.65 -1.43
C LYS A 162 -6.65 -5.21 -0.14
N GLY A 163 -6.76 -6.52 0.07
CA GLY A 163 -6.05 -7.21 1.16
C GLY A 163 -4.52 -7.00 1.13
N GLU A 164 -3.94 -6.70 -0.04
CA GLU A 164 -2.52 -6.38 -0.17
C GLU A 164 -2.15 -4.97 0.27
N LEU A 165 -3.12 -4.04 0.35
CA LEU A 165 -2.88 -2.65 0.79
C LEU A 165 -2.25 -2.61 2.18
N ARG A 166 -2.64 -3.55 3.06
CA ARG A 166 -2.02 -3.76 4.37
C ARG A 166 -0.50 -3.88 4.30
N PHE A 167 0.02 -4.65 3.34
CA PHE A 167 1.47 -4.88 3.26
C PHE A 167 2.21 -3.63 2.80
N THR A 168 1.55 -2.84 1.97
CA THR A 168 2.13 -1.64 1.38
C THR A 168 2.15 -0.48 2.39
N SER A 169 1.09 -0.33 3.20
CA SER A 169 0.99 0.76 4.18
C SER A 169 1.93 0.62 5.39
N THR A 170 2.17 -0.60 5.88
CA THR A 170 3.17 -0.81 6.95
C THR A 170 4.59 -0.48 6.46
N ILE A 171 4.89 -0.72 5.17
CA ILE A 171 6.21 -0.47 4.58
C ILE A 171 6.41 1.00 4.25
N ALA A 172 5.38 1.66 3.74
CA ALA A 172 5.32 3.11 3.51
C ALA A 172 5.84 3.92 4.70
N ARG A 173 5.19 3.76 5.86
CA ARG A 173 5.52 4.48 7.09
C ARG A 173 6.97 4.27 7.55
N ARG A 174 7.48 3.04 7.39
CA ARG A 174 8.86 2.75 7.80
C ARG A 174 9.88 3.19 6.75
N LEU A 175 9.51 3.32 5.48
CA LEU A 175 10.31 3.99 4.45
C LEU A 175 10.49 5.47 4.76
N ASP A 176 9.46 6.14 5.29
CA ASP A 176 9.59 7.53 5.76
C ASP A 176 10.54 7.63 6.97
N SER A 177 10.49 6.63 7.88
CA SER A 177 11.42 6.53 9.01
C SER A 177 12.88 6.25 8.60
N LEU A 178 13.11 5.59 7.46
CA LEU A 178 14.45 5.29 6.94
C LEU A 178 15.23 6.56 6.58
N GLY A 179 14.57 7.55 5.96
CA GLY A 179 15.17 8.84 5.63
C GLY A 179 15.59 9.64 6.86
N ALA A 180 14.85 9.50 7.96
CA ALA A 180 15.18 10.10 9.26
C ALA A 180 16.38 9.43 9.96
N LEU A 181 16.61 8.14 9.71
CA LEU A 181 17.67 7.35 10.37
C LEU A 181 19.02 7.39 9.62
N THR A 182 19.05 7.67 8.32
CA THR A 182 20.30 7.75 7.57
C THR A 182 20.88 9.17 7.59
N ARG A 183 21.99 9.37 8.31
CA ARG A 183 22.80 10.60 8.21
C ARG A 183 23.31 10.76 6.78
N GLY A 184 22.65 11.59 5.96
CA GLY A 184 23.26 12.12 4.73
C GLY A 184 22.38 12.29 3.48
N GLN A 185 21.19 11.71 3.40
CA GLN A 185 20.30 11.89 2.23
C GLN A 185 18.86 12.09 2.69
N ARG A 186 18.46 13.36 2.79
CA ARG A 186 17.13 13.82 3.22
C ARG A 186 16.07 13.81 2.10
N GLN A 187 16.35 13.16 0.98
CA GLN A 187 15.34 12.96 -0.06
C GLN A 187 14.48 11.75 0.32
N THR A 188 13.42 12.06 1.06
CA THR A 188 12.28 11.23 1.41
C THR A 188 11.67 10.57 0.17
N GLY A 189 12.07 9.33 -0.11
CA GLY A 189 11.50 8.55 -1.23
C GLY A 189 10.05 8.07 -1.01
N GLY A 190 9.45 8.33 0.15
CA GLY A 190 8.07 7.96 0.50
C GLY A 190 7.07 9.12 0.52
N GLN A 191 7.52 10.38 0.43
CA GLN A 191 6.62 11.52 0.49
C GLN A 191 5.72 11.60 -0.74
N ASN A 192 4.41 11.67 -0.49
CA ASN A 192 3.32 11.57 -1.47
C ASN A 192 3.15 10.19 -2.14
N LEU A 193 3.87 9.16 -1.68
CA LEU A 193 3.67 7.80 -2.20
C LEU A 193 2.47 7.10 -1.56
N PHE A 194 2.00 7.59 -0.41
CA PHE A 194 0.91 7.00 0.38
C PHE A 194 0.03 8.07 1.02
N ASP A 195 -1.29 7.84 1.04
CA ASP A 195 -2.24 8.68 1.76
C ASP A 195 -2.19 8.33 3.26
N PRO A 196 -2.30 9.29 4.20
CA PRO A 196 -2.51 8.99 5.61
C PRO A 196 -3.65 7.99 5.87
N ALA A 197 -4.70 7.98 5.03
CA ALA A 197 -5.78 6.99 5.09
C ALA A 197 -5.33 5.55 4.77
N ASP A 198 -4.22 5.38 4.04
CA ASP A 198 -3.66 4.06 3.78
C ASP A 198 -3.01 3.46 5.05
N ASN A 199 -2.70 4.28 6.07
CA ASN A 199 -2.12 3.81 7.33
C ASN A 199 -3.14 3.07 8.21
N LEU A 200 -3.29 1.78 7.93
CA LEU A 200 -4.18 0.90 8.68
C LEU A 200 -3.74 0.67 10.14
N GLU A 201 -2.52 1.01 10.53
CA GLU A 201 -2.08 0.89 11.94
C GLU A 201 -2.38 2.13 12.79
N SER A 202 -2.90 3.21 12.18
CA SER A 202 -3.23 4.46 12.87
C SER A 202 -4.36 4.30 13.89
N GLU A 203 -4.43 5.20 14.87
CA GLU A 203 -5.59 5.29 15.78
C GLU A 203 -6.89 5.53 15.01
N TYR A 204 -6.84 6.36 13.94
CA TYR A 204 -8.00 6.58 13.06
C TYR A 204 -8.53 5.29 12.42
N ALA A 205 -7.62 4.39 11.99
CA ALA A 205 -7.99 3.09 11.42
C ALA A 205 -8.55 2.12 12.46
N LYS A 206 -8.02 2.14 13.70
CA LYS A 206 -8.57 1.34 14.81
C LYS A 206 -9.97 1.82 15.20
N ASP A 207 -10.18 3.12 15.28
CA ASP A 207 -11.49 3.71 15.57
C ASP A 207 -12.50 3.45 14.45
N ALA A 208 -12.05 3.55 13.19
CA ALA A 208 -12.87 3.18 12.04
C ALA A 208 -13.30 1.71 12.09
N LEU A 209 -12.44 0.81 12.56
CA LEU A 209 -12.79 -0.61 12.69
C LEU A 209 -13.89 -0.83 13.73
N LEU A 210 -13.83 -0.14 14.87
CA LEU A 210 -14.89 -0.22 15.88
C LEU A 210 -16.24 0.23 15.31
N THR A 211 -16.24 1.28 14.50
CA THR A 211 -17.45 1.74 13.78
C THR A 211 -17.90 0.73 12.74
N TRP A 212 -16.97 0.14 11.99
CA TRP A 212 -17.30 -0.92 11.04
C TRP A 212 -17.99 -2.10 11.70
N PHE A 213 -17.54 -2.54 12.89
CA PHE A 213 -18.22 -3.58 13.66
C PHE A 213 -19.61 -3.16 14.14
N ALA A 214 -19.78 -1.92 14.58
CA ALA A 214 -21.10 -1.41 14.97
C ALA A 214 -22.07 -1.34 13.77
N LEU A 215 -21.59 -0.97 12.58
CA LEU A 215 -22.39 -0.98 11.36
C LEU A 215 -22.73 -2.41 10.90
N LEU A 216 -21.80 -3.36 11.08
CA LEU A 216 -22.04 -4.78 10.82
C LEU A 216 -23.17 -5.31 11.73
N ASP A 217 -23.10 -4.99 13.03
CA ASP A 217 -24.10 -5.37 14.03
C ASP A 217 -25.48 -4.75 13.73
N GLY A 218 -25.48 -3.48 13.34
CA GLY A 218 -26.69 -2.78 12.91
C GLY A 218 -27.24 -3.22 11.55
N GLY A 219 -26.59 -4.14 10.85
CA GLY A 219 -27.02 -4.60 9.52
C GLY A 219 -26.97 -3.51 8.44
N LYS A 220 -26.14 -2.48 8.63
CA LYS A 220 -26.02 -1.31 7.74
C LYS A 220 -25.00 -1.52 6.61
N LEU A 221 -24.13 -2.52 6.74
CA LEU A 221 -23.13 -2.84 5.72
C LEU A 221 -23.77 -3.54 4.52
N THR A 222 -23.26 -3.22 3.33
CA THR A 222 -23.68 -3.84 2.07
C THR A 222 -22.79 -5.02 1.69
N SER A 223 -21.56 -5.04 2.19
CA SER A 223 -20.57 -6.07 1.85
C SER A 223 -20.88 -7.45 2.43
N THR A 224 -21.41 -7.52 3.64
CA THR A 224 -21.65 -8.77 4.37
C THR A 224 -22.66 -8.59 5.48
N THR A 225 -23.23 -9.68 5.98
CA THR A 225 -24.03 -9.73 7.21
C THR A 225 -23.19 -10.23 8.38
N MET A 226 -23.65 -10.01 9.62
CA MET A 226 -23.01 -10.50 10.84
C MET A 226 -22.80 -12.02 10.78
N ASP A 227 -23.83 -12.79 10.43
CA ASP A 227 -23.80 -14.25 10.36
C ASP A 227 -22.81 -14.77 9.32
N ASP A 228 -22.86 -14.24 8.08
CA ASP A 228 -21.94 -14.67 7.01
C ASP A 228 -20.50 -14.30 7.33
N PHE A 229 -20.28 -13.10 7.90
CA PHE A 229 -18.94 -12.66 8.30
C PHE A 229 -18.35 -13.55 9.39
N CYS A 230 -19.09 -13.83 10.47
CA CYS A 230 -18.61 -14.66 11.57
C CYS A 230 -18.39 -16.11 11.12
N SER A 231 -19.29 -16.66 10.30
CA SER A 231 -19.18 -18.00 9.73
C SER A 231 -17.91 -18.17 8.90
N ARG A 232 -17.60 -17.22 8.01
CA ARG A 232 -16.40 -17.28 7.15
C ARG A 232 -15.10 -17.00 7.89
N THR A 233 -15.12 -16.05 8.82
CA THR A 233 -13.90 -15.60 9.50
C THR A 233 -13.56 -16.41 10.75
N GLY A 234 -14.54 -17.11 11.32
CA GLY A 234 -14.44 -17.76 12.63
C GLY A 234 -14.20 -16.77 13.77
N LEU A 235 -14.60 -15.50 13.59
CA LEU A 235 -14.60 -14.50 14.66
C LEU A 235 -15.91 -14.59 15.41
N GLU A 236 -15.82 -14.49 16.74
CA GLU A 236 -16.98 -14.39 17.62
C GLU A 236 -17.11 -12.95 18.08
N LEU A 237 -18.05 -12.22 17.47
CA LEU A 237 -18.28 -10.81 17.75
C LEU A 237 -19.38 -10.57 18.79
N HIS A 238 -20.30 -11.53 18.95
CA HIS A 238 -21.35 -11.51 19.97
C HIS A 238 -21.01 -12.32 21.20
N ASP A 239 -21.45 -11.85 22.36
CA ASP A 239 -21.49 -12.64 23.59
C ASP A 239 -22.62 -13.69 23.57
N ASN A 240 -22.83 -14.37 24.69
CA ASN A 240 -23.86 -15.40 24.80
C ASN A 240 -25.29 -14.84 24.74
N ASP A 241 -25.46 -13.53 24.95
CA ASP A 241 -26.75 -12.84 24.97
C ASP A 241 -27.07 -12.19 23.60
N GLY A 242 -26.17 -12.33 22.61
CA GLY A 242 -26.35 -11.81 21.25
C GLY A 242 -25.99 -10.32 21.14
N VAL A 243 -25.25 -9.77 22.10
CA VAL A 243 -24.79 -8.38 22.10
C VAL A 243 -23.34 -8.32 21.65
N LEU A 244 -22.96 -7.26 20.94
CA LEU A 244 -21.57 -7.01 20.54
C LEU A 244 -20.64 -6.99 21.77
N LYS A 245 -19.59 -7.82 21.73
CA LYS A 245 -18.63 -7.95 22.83
C LYS A 245 -17.95 -6.60 23.12
N GLU A 246 -17.67 -6.33 24.40
CA GLU A 246 -16.87 -5.16 24.81
C GLU A 246 -15.44 -5.24 24.24
N GLU A 247 -14.84 -6.43 24.26
CA GLU A 247 -13.50 -6.66 23.71
C GLU A 247 -13.60 -7.24 22.29
N LEU A 248 -13.60 -6.34 21.31
CA LEU A 248 -13.61 -6.72 19.90
C LEU A 248 -12.23 -7.12 19.38
N PRO A 249 -12.16 -7.94 18.31
CA PRO A 249 -10.90 -8.34 17.71
C PRO A 249 -10.05 -7.13 17.29
N PRO A 250 -8.74 -7.10 17.63
CA PRO A 250 -7.87 -6.02 17.20
C PRO A 250 -7.69 -6.04 15.69
N ILE A 251 -7.36 -4.88 15.10
CA ILE A 251 -7.27 -4.72 13.64
C ILE A 251 -6.35 -5.76 12.96
N GLN A 252 -5.23 -6.13 13.59
CA GLN A 252 -4.33 -7.16 13.05
C GLN A 252 -5.02 -8.51 12.93
N ARG A 253 -5.84 -8.89 13.92
CA ARG A 253 -6.62 -10.12 13.90
C ARG A 253 -7.69 -10.05 12.82
N TRP A 254 -8.42 -8.93 12.74
CA TRP A 254 -9.43 -8.70 11.70
C TRP A 254 -8.83 -8.78 10.28
N LEU A 255 -7.76 -8.04 10.00
CA LEU A 255 -7.05 -8.06 8.72
C LEU A 255 -6.54 -9.47 8.36
N ASN A 256 -6.00 -10.22 9.31
CA ASN A 256 -5.57 -11.60 9.08
C ASN A 256 -6.73 -12.52 8.67
N ARG A 257 -7.94 -12.29 9.19
CA ARG A 257 -9.12 -13.09 8.81
C ARG A 257 -9.67 -12.70 7.45
N LEU A 258 -9.63 -11.42 7.09
CA LEU A 258 -10.05 -10.97 5.76
C LEU A 258 -9.26 -11.63 4.64
N LEU A 259 -7.96 -11.89 4.82
CA LEU A 259 -7.12 -12.54 3.81
C LEU A 259 -7.61 -13.94 3.40
N ALA A 260 -8.45 -14.59 4.22
CA ALA A 260 -9.03 -15.89 3.92
C ALA A 260 -10.36 -15.82 3.14
N LEU A 261 -10.93 -14.62 2.95
CA LEU A 261 -12.19 -14.42 2.25
C LEU A 261 -11.98 -14.41 0.73
N PRO A 262 -13.03 -14.65 -0.09
CA PRO A 262 -12.95 -14.43 -1.52
C PRO A 262 -12.57 -12.98 -1.85
N ILE A 263 -11.72 -12.76 -2.88
CA ILE A 263 -11.17 -11.44 -3.23
C ILE A 263 -12.27 -10.38 -3.43
N GLY A 264 -13.38 -10.74 -4.10
CA GLY A 264 -14.50 -9.83 -4.28
C GLY A 264 -15.09 -9.34 -2.96
N LEU A 265 -15.28 -10.24 -2.00
CA LEU A 265 -15.78 -9.90 -0.67
C LEU A 265 -14.76 -9.09 0.13
N GLN A 266 -13.48 -9.45 0.06
CA GLN A 266 -12.40 -8.65 0.65
C GLN A 266 -12.48 -7.21 0.15
N ASN A 267 -12.56 -7.01 -1.16
CA ASN A 267 -12.56 -5.70 -1.77
C ASN A 267 -13.76 -4.85 -1.32
N LEU A 268 -14.96 -5.44 -1.23
CA LEU A 268 -16.15 -4.76 -0.72
C LEU A 268 -15.99 -4.35 0.75
N ILE A 269 -15.53 -5.25 1.61
CA ILE A 269 -15.29 -4.94 3.03
C ILE A 269 -14.24 -3.83 3.18
N PHE A 270 -13.16 -3.90 2.40
CA PHE A 270 -12.11 -2.86 2.41
C PHE A 270 -12.62 -1.52 1.90
N ASP A 271 -13.52 -1.49 0.92
CA ASP A 271 -14.13 -0.23 0.45
C ASP A 271 -14.90 0.47 1.56
N GLU A 272 -15.77 -0.26 2.24
CA GLU A 272 -16.57 0.27 3.34
C GLU A 272 -15.67 0.73 4.50
N PHE A 273 -14.69 -0.09 4.86
CA PHE A 273 -13.75 0.24 5.94
C PHE A 273 -12.87 1.46 5.59
N LEU A 274 -12.27 1.52 4.40
CA LEU A 274 -11.41 2.64 4.01
C LEU A 274 -12.19 3.95 3.93
N ALA A 275 -13.46 3.92 3.50
CA ALA A 275 -14.32 5.10 3.53
C ALA A 275 -14.47 5.67 4.96
N LEU A 276 -14.61 4.81 5.98
CA LEU A 276 -14.66 5.21 7.39
C LEU A 276 -13.33 5.80 7.89
N VAL A 277 -12.19 5.28 7.41
CA VAL A 277 -10.86 5.82 7.72
C VAL A 277 -10.69 7.21 7.12
N GLU A 278 -10.99 7.36 5.83
CA GLU A 278 -10.89 8.63 5.11
C GLU A 278 -11.74 9.73 5.77
N THR A 279 -12.95 9.39 6.22
CA THR A 279 -13.84 10.29 6.97
C THR A 279 -13.16 10.86 8.21
N ARG A 280 -12.54 9.97 9.00
CA ARG A 280 -11.88 10.34 10.25
C ARG A 280 -10.62 11.15 10.01
N VAL A 281 -9.82 10.75 9.02
CA VAL A 281 -8.62 11.50 8.62
C VAL A 281 -9.00 12.89 8.14
N ALA A 282 -10.08 13.04 7.37
CA ALA A 282 -10.58 14.34 6.92
C ALA A 282 -11.04 15.21 8.11
N ALA A 283 -11.81 14.64 9.04
CA ALA A 283 -12.26 15.36 10.23
C ALA A 283 -11.09 15.79 11.13
N ALA A 284 -10.11 14.92 11.34
CA ALA A 284 -8.88 15.25 12.10
C ALA A 284 -8.05 16.33 11.40
N ARG A 285 -7.99 16.30 10.06
CA ARG A 285 -7.32 17.33 9.26
C ARG A 285 -8.00 18.68 9.41
N GLU A 286 -9.32 18.73 9.34
CA GLU A 286 -10.11 19.95 9.53
C GLU A 286 -9.97 20.51 10.95
N ALA A 287 -9.93 19.64 11.96
CA ALA A 287 -9.68 20.02 13.35
C ALA A 287 -8.23 20.41 13.65
N GLY A 288 -7.30 20.22 12.70
CA GLY A 288 -5.86 20.46 12.90
C GLY A 288 -5.21 19.48 13.88
N THR A 289 -5.84 18.34 14.17
CA THR A 289 -5.37 17.31 15.11
C THR A 289 -4.83 16.07 14.41
N LEU A 290 -4.69 16.10 13.08
CA LEU A 290 -4.15 14.99 12.30
C LEU A 290 -2.67 14.74 12.64
N ASP A 291 -2.39 13.59 13.24
CA ASP A 291 -1.02 13.11 13.42
C ASP A 291 -0.55 12.38 12.15
N VAL A 292 0.29 13.07 11.37
CA VAL A 292 0.93 12.54 10.16
C VAL A 292 2.28 11.85 10.46
N GLY A 293 2.72 11.82 11.72
CA GLY A 293 4.02 11.31 12.12
C GLY A 293 5.18 12.20 11.69
N VAL A 294 6.22 11.61 11.11
CA VAL A 294 7.41 12.36 10.66
C VAL A 294 7.13 13.00 9.31
N GLU A 295 7.00 14.32 9.29
CA GLU A 295 6.82 15.10 8.06
C GLU A 295 8.12 15.80 7.65
N THR A 296 8.48 15.73 6.36
CA THR A 296 9.48 16.64 5.80
C THR A 296 8.78 17.83 5.16
N ILE A 297 8.94 18.98 5.81
CA ILE A 297 8.44 20.25 5.32
C ILE A 297 9.43 20.79 4.28
N THR A 298 8.97 20.90 3.03
CA THR A 298 9.74 21.62 2.00
C THR A 298 9.43 23.10 2.13
N ALA A 299 10.44 23.92 2.41
CA ALA A 299 10.30 25.36 2.50
C ALA A 299 11.45 26.06 1.77
N ASP A 300 11.15 27.22 1.19
CA ASP A 300 12.18 28.11 0.64
C ASP A 300 12.97 28.76 1.78
N THR A 301 12.27 29.17 2.83
CA THR A 301 12.86 29.65 4.09
C THR A 301 12.13 29.05 5.27
N ALA A 302 12.87 28.69 6.32
CA ALA A 302 12.31 28.20 7.58
C ALA A 302 12.99 28.92 8.74
N THR A 303 12.21 29.56 9.60
CA THR A 303 12.69 30.34 10.74
C THR A 303 12.09 29.77 12.01
N VAL A 304 12.93 29.35 12.95
CA VAL A 304 12.45 28.91 14.28
C VAL A 304 12.05 30.16 15.07
N LEU A 305 10.77 30.23 15.43
CA LEU A 305 10.20 31.30 16.25
C LEU A 305 10.32 31.00 17.74
N ASP A 306 10.16 29.73 18.12
CA ASP A 306 10.25 29.27 19.51
C ASP A 306 10.87 27.87 19.59
N ASP A 307 11.64 27.61 20.65
CA ASP A 307 12.27 26.33 20.95
C ASP A 307 12.13 26.00 22.44
N THR A 308 11.22 25.06 22.73
CA THR A 308 10.93 24.60 24.08
C THR A 308 11.46 23.17 24.28
N LEU A 309 12.41 22.99 25.20
CA LEU A 309 12.89 21.66 25.62
C LEU A 309 11.80 20.92 26.42
N LEU A 310 11.29 19.82 25.86
CA LEU A 310 10.25 19.01 26.50
C LEU A 310 10.84 17.96 27.45
N ARG A 311 11.92 17.30 27.02
CA ARG A 311 12.49 16.16 27.75
C ARG A 311 13.94 15.94 27.39
N THR A 312 14.73 15.55 28.40
CA THR A 312 16.05 14.95 28.20
C THR A 312 15.97 13.49 28.59
N ASP A 313 16.38 12.59 27.70
CA ASP A 313 16.45 11.17 27.98
C ASP A 313 17.53 10.89 29.04
N PRO A 314 17.19 10.27 30.18
CA PRO A 314 18.10 10.11 31.30
C PRO A 314 19.24 9.11 31.03
N LEU A 315 19.13 8.24 30.02
CA LEU A 315 20.13 7.23 29.71
C LEU A 315 21.12 7.69 28.64
N SER A 316 20.62 8.31 27.57
CA SER A 316 21.39 8.72 26.40
C SER A 316 21.76 10.21 26.40
N GLY A 317 21.11 11.03 27.22
CA GLY A 317 21.25 12.48 27.21
C GLY A 317 20.61 13.16 25.99
N ALA A 318 19.88 12.43 25.15
CA ALA A 318 19.21 12.99 23.98
C ALA A 318 18.07 13.94 24.39
N THR A 319 17.97 15.09 23.74
CA THR A 319 16.95 16.10 24.02
C THR A 319 15.81 16.05 23.01
N SER A 320 14.58 16.26 23.48
CA SER A 320 13.35 16.36 22.67
C SER A 320 12.81 17.78 22.81
N HIS A 321 12.60 18.44 21.68
CA HIS A 321 12.24 19.86 21.60
C HIS A 321 10.89 20.02 20.89
N LEU A 322 10.09 20.97 21.35
CA LEU A 322 8.93 21.52 20.64
C LEU A 322 9.38 22.79 19.95
N LEU A 323 9.33 22.81 18.62
CA LEU A 323 9.71 23.97 17.82
C LEU A 323 8.47 24.61 17.21
N THR A 324 8.33 25.92 17.32
CA THR A 324 7.43 26.70 16.46
C THR A 324 8.25 27.25 15.31
N ILE A 325 7.89 26.92 14.07
CA ILE A 325 8.66 27.27 12.88
C ILE A 325 7.75 28.01 11.90
N GLU A 326 8.17 29.21 11.49
CA GLU A 326 7.59 29.94 10.36
C GLU A 326 8.23 29.45 9.06
N ILE A 327 7.43 29.19 8.03
CA ILE A 327 7.90 28.59 6.78
C ILE A 327 7.36 29.35 5.57
N ALA A 328 8.26 29.89 4.75
CA ALA A 328 7.86 30.42 3.45
C ALA A 328 7.94 29.33 2.40
N ARG A 329 6.86 29.10 1.64
CA ARG A 329 6.82 28.16 0.52
C ARG A 329 6.25 28.84 -0.73
N ARG A 330 6.99 28.80 -1.83
CA ARG A 330 6.40 29.01 -3.15
C ARG A 330 5.42 27.92 -3.49
N LYS A 331 4.28 28.29 -4.07
CA LYS A 331 3.34 27.32 -4.61
C LYS A 331 3.99 26.66 -5.84
N ASN A 332 4.00 25.33 -5.86
CA ASN A 332 4.43 24.53 -7.00
C ASN A 332 3.20 23.96 -7.72
N PRO A 333 2.58 24.73 -8.63
CA PRO A 333 1.39 24.29 -9.34
C PRO A 333 1.69 23.12 -10.29
N ILE A 334 0.73 22.20 -10.43
CA ILE A 334 0.76 21.13 -11.43
C ILE A 334 0.69 21.77 -12.83
N SER A 335 1.66 21.46 -13.69
CA SER A 335 1.69 21.97 -15.06
C SER A 335 0.52 21.45 -15.89
N LEU A 336 0.14 22.22 -16.91
CA LEU A 336 -0.92 21.83 -17.83
C LEU A 336 -0.62 20.49 -18.52
N GLU A 337 0.63 20.29 -18.97
CA GLU A 337 1.05 19.04 -19.59
C GLU A 337 0.85 17.84 -18.65
N ARG A 338 1.19 18.01 -17.37
CA ARG A 338 1.10 16.94 -16.38
C ARG A 338 -0.35 16.59 -16.05
N ILE A 339 -1.23 17.58 -15.89
CA ILE A 339 -2.64 17.30 -15.56
C ILE A 339 -3.38 16.66 -16.74
N LEU A 340 -3.08 17.08 -17.96
CA LEU A 340 -3.67 16.48 -19.16
C LEU A 340 -3.16 15.06 -19.40
N ASP A 341 -1.91 14.76 -19.02
CA ASP A 341 -1.41 13.39 -19.09
C ASP A 341 -2.07 12.48 -18.04
N LEU A 342 -2.27 12.98 -16.82
CA LEU A 342 -3.02 12.27 -15.77
C LEU A 342 -4.46 11.94 -16.21
N ALA A 343 -5.12 12.89 -16.89
CA ALA A 343 -6.48 12.72 -17.40
C ALA A 343 -6.63 11.54 -18.38
N LYS A 344 -5.57 11.12 -19.08
CA LYS A 344 -5.64 10.01 -20.06
C LYS A 344 -5.80 8.64 -19.41
N TRP A 345 -5.39 8.51 -18.15
CA TRP A 345 -5.34 7.23 -17.42
C TRP A 345 -6.47 7.08 -16.41
N GLN A 346 -7.43 8.01 -16.38
CA GLN A 346 -8.56 7.97 -15.48
C GLN A 346 -9.87 7.79 -16.24
N ASP A 347 -10.80 7.07 -15.62
CA ASP A 347 -12.16 6.88 -16.11
C ASP A 347 -13.07 8.03 -15.62
N ASP A 348 -14.08 8.40 -16.42
CA ASP A 348 -15.07 9.45 -16.09
C ASP A 348 -14.46 10.82 -15.73
N VAL A 349 -13.67 11.35 -16.67
CA VAL A 349 -12.97 12.63 -16.52
C VAL A 349 -13.77 13.75 -17.18
N ALA A 350 -13.92 14.88 -16.49
CA ALA A 350 -14.47 16.10 -17.07
C ALA A 350 -13.58 17.33 -16.75
N LEU A 351 -13.43 18.21 -17.74
CA LEU A 351 -12.81 19.52 -17.55
C LEU A 351 -13.91 20.48 -17.09
N VAL A 352 -13.76 21.08 -15.92
CA VAL A 352 -14.79 21.94 -15.35
C VAL A 352 -14.26 23.33 -15.02
N VAL A 353 -15.14 24.32 -15.10
CA VAL A 353 -14.91 25.70 -14.68
C VAL A 353 -15.95 26.11 -13.66
N ASN A 354 -15.55 26.84 -12.64
CA ASN A 354 -16.47 27.41 -11.69
C ASN A 354 -16.98 28.76 -12.21
N ALA A 355 -18.26 28.88 -12.54
CA ALA A 355 -18.86 30.09 -13.09
C ALA A 355 -18.78 31.31 -12.15
N ARG A 356 -18.71 31.09 -10.82
CA ARG A 356 -18.61 32.19 -9.84
C ARG A 356 -17.18 32.71 -9.68
N SER A 357 -16.21 31.82 -9.56
CA SER A 357 -14.80 32.19 -9.31
C SER A 357 -13.97 32.29 -10.60
N GLY A 358 -14.50 31.80 -11.72
CA GLY A 358 -13.80 31.70 -13.00
C GLY A 358 -12.71 30.63 -13.05
N ARG A 359 -12.45 29.92 -11.94
CA ARG A 359 -11.35 28.95 -11.77
C ARG A 359 -11.65 27.60 -12.40
N VAL A 360 -10.62 26.84 -12.77
CA VAL A 360 -10.76 25.52 -13.41
C VAL A 360 -10.31 24.37 -12.53
N ALA A 361 -10.87 23.18 -12.76
CA ALA A 361 -10.48 21.93 -12.13
C ALA A 361 -10.64 20.75 -13.10
N LEU A 362 -9.79 19.73 -12.93
CA LEU A 362 -10.03 18.41 -13.50
C LEU A 362 -10.95 17.65 -12.55
N ARG A 363 -12.14 17.28 -13.02
CA ARG A 363 -13.08 16.44 -12.27
C ARG A 363 -12.82 14.98 -12.59
N THR A 364 -12.65 14.17 -11.56
CA THR A 364 -12.54 12.71 -11.68
C THR A 364 -13.40 12.04 -10.62
N ARG A 365 -13.72 10.76 -10.81
CA ARG A 365 -14.46 9.99 -9.81
C ARG A 365 -13.55 9.68 -8.63
N ALA A 366 -14.00 10.04 -7.42
CA ALA A 366 -13.33 9.66 -6.18
C ALA A 366 -13.91 8.35 -5.62
N ARG A 367 -13.23 7.74 -4.65
CA ARG A 367 -13.80 6.63 -3.90
C ARG A 367 -15.08 7.08 -3.18
N SER A 368 -16.10 6.22 -3.18
CA SER A 368 -17.35 6.50 -2.48
C SER A 368 -17.08 6.63 -0.98
N TRP A 369 -17.67 7.64 -0.36
CA TRP A 369 -17.64 7.87 1.07
C TRP A 369 -18.84 7.16 1.71
N MET A 370 -18.72 6.73 2.95
CA MET A 370 -19.81 6.19 3.75
C MET A 370 -20.21 7.21 4.81
N ASP A 371 -21.49 7.59 4.87
CA ASP A 371 -21.97 8.44 5.96
C ASP A 371 -22.05 7.67 7.29
N ASP A 372 -22.37 8.39 8.37
CA ASP A 372 -22.53 7.82 9.71
C ASP A 372 -23.64 6.73 9.77
N ASP A 373 -24.48 6.65 8.73
CA ASP A 373 -25.56 5.67 8.58
C ASP A 373 -25.21 4.50 7.64
N GLY A 374 -23.98 4.39 7.17
CA GLY A 374 -23.52 3.27 6.35
C GLY A 374 -23.89 3.36 4.87
N GLN A 375 -24.46 4.48 4.41
CA GLN A 375 -24.87 4.64 3.01
C GLN A 375 -23.71 5.12 2.14
N PRO A 376 -23.47 4.49 0.97
CA PRO A 376 -22.42 4.92 0.05
C PRO A 376 -22.82 6.23 -0.65
N ILE A 377 -22.10 7.30 -0.33
CA ILE A 377 -22.16 8.61 -0.97
C ILE A 377 -21.13 8.67 -2.10
N ALA A 378 -21.62 8.79 -3.34
CA ALA A 378 -20.78 9.01 -4.50
C ALA A 378 -20.06 10.36 -4.42
N ARG A 379 -18.76 10.39 -4.77
CA ARG A 379 -17.91 11.57 -4.69
C ARG A 379 -17.13 11.80 -5.98
N ILE A 380 -16.75 13.05 -6.13
CA ILE A 380 -15.87 13.53 -7.18
C ILE A 380 -14.66 14.21 -6.54
N GLU A 381 -13.52 14.06 -7.18
CA GLU A 381 -12.31 14.84 -6.91
C GLU A 381 -12.23 15.97 -7.93
N LEU A 382 -11.98 17.18 -7.43
CA LEU A 382 -11.64 18.36 -8.21
C LEU A 382 -10.17 18.70 -8.00
N GLN A 383 -9.33 18.29 -8.95
CA GLN A 383 -7.91 18.61 -8.93
C GLN A 383 -7.70 19.98 -9.59
N ARG A 384 -7.21 20.95 -8.81
CA ARG A 384 -6.79 22.30 -9.23
C ARG A 384 -5.26 22.40 -9.30
N PRO A 385 -4.68 23.49 -9.83
CA PRO A 385 -3.22 23.60 -9.97
C PRO A 385 -2.46 23.44 -8.65
N CYS A 386 -2.97 23.98 -7.54
CA CYS A 386 -2.28 23.96 -6.24
C CYS A 386 -3.00 23.19 -5.14
N ARG A 387 -4.21 22.69 -5.41
CA ARG A 387 -5.04 22.03 -4.38
C ARG A 387 -5.91 20.95 -5.00
N ARG A 388 -6.40 20.07 -4.14
CA ARG A 388 -7.37 19.03 -4.47
C ARG A 388 -8.54 19.17 -3.50
N GLU A 389 -9.73 19.15 -4.04
CA GLU A 389 -10.99 19.31 -3.30
C GLU A 389 -11.86 18.10 -3.59
N TYR A 390 -12.61 17.65 -2.59
CA TYR A 390 -13.53 16.53 -2.76
C TYR A 390 -14.95 17.00 -2.47
N LEU A 391 -15.87 16.62 -3.32
CA LEU A 391 -17.29 16.98 -3.21
C LEU A 391 -18.16 15.73 -3.31
N ARG A 392 -19.35 15.77 -2.73
CA ARG A 392 -20.38 14.77 -3.03
C ARG A 392 -20.88 15.02 -4.44
N GLU A 393 -21.13 13.95 -5.19
CA GLU A 393 -21.60 14.06 -6.57
C GLU A 393 -22.94 14.80 -6.66
N ALA A 394 -23.83 14.57 -5.68
CA ALA A 394 -25.11 15.28 -5.58
C ALA A 394 -24.95 16.80 -5.38
N ASP A 395 -23.93 17.22 -4.63
CA ASP A 395 -23.68 18.64 -4.37
C ASP A 395 -23.10 19.36 -5.59
N LEU A 396 -22.55 18.62 -6.57
CA LEU A 396 -21.98 19.23 -7.78
C LEU A 396 -23.02 20.10 -8.50
N LEU A 397 -24.29 19.68 -8.54
CA LEU A 397 -25.39 20.45 -9.15
C LEU A 397 -25.70 21.75 -8.40
N GLU A 398 -25.41 21.80 -7.09
CA GLU A 398 -25.56 23.00 -6.26
C GLU A 398 -24.32 23.90 -6.31
N THR A 399 -23.20 23.36 -6.78
CA THR A 399 -22.00 24.13 -7.05
C THR A 399 -22.02 24.77 -8.44
N ALA A 400 -21.28 25.87 -8.60
CA ALA A 400 -21.21 26.58 -9.87
C ALA A 400 -20.21 25.96 -10.86
N TRP A 401 -20.00 24.64 -10.84
CA TRP A 401 -19.00 23.97 -11.68
C TRP A 401 -19.63 23.42 -12.96
N ASP A 402 -19.28 24.01 -14.10
CA ASP A 402 -19.79 23.67 -15.43
C ASP A 402 -18.70 23.00 -16.28
N VAL A 403 -19.08 22.04 -17.11
CA VAL A 403 -18.16 21.39 -18.06
C VAL A 403 -17.74 22.39 -19.13
N VAL A 404 -16.44 22.41 -19.44
CA VAL A 404 -15.87 23.29 -20.47
C VAL A 404 -15.13 22.51 -21.54
N ASP A 405 -14.96 23.16 -22.70
CA ASP A 405 -14.07 22.67 -23.73
C ASP A 405 -12.60 22.74 -23.28
N ARG A 406 -11.77 21.99 -24.01
CA ARG A 406 -10.36 21.85 -23.70
C ARG A 406 -9.58 23.15 -23.85
N GLU A 407 -9.89 23.97 -24.86
CA GLU A 407 -9.16 25.22 -25.12
C GLU A 407 -9.38 26.22 -23.97
N THR A 408 -10.63 26.36 -23.52
CA THR A 408 -10.99 27.17 -22.36
C THR A 408 -10.30 26.69 -21.09
N PHE A 409 -10.25 25.37 -20.86
CA PHE A 409 -9.56 24.79 -19.71
C PHE A 409 -8.05 25.05 -19.74
N GLU A 410 -7.39 24.80 -20.88
CA GLU A 410 -5.95 24.98 -21.06
C GLU A 410 -5.52 26.43 -20.80
N ALA A 411 -6.28 27.40 -21.33
CA ALA A 411 -6.03 28.82 -21.14
C ALA A 411 -6.15 29.22 -19.66
N LYS A 412 -7.25 28.82 -19.00
CA LYS A 412 -7.50 29.17 -17.60
C LYS A 412 -6.54 28.46 -16.64
N TRP A 413 -6.25 27.19 -16.87
CA TRP A 413 -5.30 26.44 -16.05
C TRP A 413 -3.91 27.07 -16.12
N SER A 414 -3.45 27.43 -17.31
CA SER A 414 -2.15 28.10 -17.51
C SER A 414 -2.08 29.46 -16.82
N ALA A 415 -3.17 30.22 -16.83
CA ALA A 415 -3.26 31.48 -16.10
C ALA A 415 -3.15 31.27 -14.59
N GLU A 416 -3.86 30.29 -14.03
CA GLU A 416 -3.77 29.96 -12.60
C GLU A 416 -2.40 29.43 -12.17
N VAL A 417 -1.76 28.61 -13.00
CA VAL A 417 -0.39 28.13 -12.79
C VAL A 417 0.58 29.31 -12.72
N THR A 418 0.45 30.27 -13.64
CA THR A 418 1.30 31.46 -13.69
C THR A 418 1.08 32.36 -12.46
N GLU A 419 -0.17 32.57 -12.07
CA GLU A 419 -0.52 33.33 -10.87
C GLU A 419 0.04 32.67 -9.60
N ALA A 420 -0.10 31.34 -9.47
CA ALA A 420 0.39 30.61 -8.31
C ALA A 420 1.92 30.58 -8.22
N ALA A 421 2.63 30.47 -9.36
CA ALA A 421 4.09 30.47 -9.39
C ALA A 421 4.71 31.78 -8.85
N GLY A 422 3.94 32.88 -8.85
CA GLY A 422 4.35 34.17 -8.29
C GLY A 422 4.01 34.35 -6.79
N GLN A 423 3.29 33.43 -6.16
CA GLN A 423 2.85 33.55 -4.77
C GLN A 423 3.71 32.73 -3.81
N VAL A 424 4.03 33.34 -2.67
CA VAL A 424 4.69 32.69 -1.52
C VAL A 424 3.66 32.63 -0.40
N ASP A 425 3.35 31.43 0.10
CA ASP A 425 2.66 31.25 1.39
C ASP A 425 3.69 31.38 2.50
N THR A 426 3.34 32.04 3.60
CA THR A 426 4.21 32.24 4.78
C THR A 426 3.54 31.70 6.02
#